data_AF-G0V982-F1
#
_entry.id   AF-G0V982-F1
#
_cell.length_a   1.000
_cell.length_b   1.000
_cell.length_c   1.000
_cell.angle_alpha   90.00
_cell.angle_beta   90.00
_cell.angle_gamma   90.00
#
_symmetry.space_group_name_H-M   'P 1'
#
loop_
_entity.id
_entity.type
_entity.pdbx_description
1 polymer ?
#
loop_
_entity_poly.entity_id
_entity_poly.type
_entity_poly.pdbx_seq_one_letter_code
_entity_poly.pdbx_strand_id
1 'polypeptide(L)'
;MTMDAKTNNTTILLDSTHFNEIRGAIRSRTVAWDALARSGEISELDASVAKKLETILIKENAPDGVAENLIIDESVVLPLIHLMAHAMENDSESKFEILKSVQNLFVELFCSASFCDGTIEFFVQNPDQLDALFKVSLVGDVQTVLISAFNLVTLLIQPELIEKKKVSNIKMVDELLGNKDFMGILKGYERTDTCYVCIRLIQELMGVKQYRSTIWSHEADIVPVLFIILKRAINDSNSMNNNNSSSNNNGHSPRLVATSSNNLGIQIQYYSLLLIWLMTFNSTWANEFVNKYLSDFLNLLKLVKITIKEKISRLSISIILQCCSTNVKGHKSIIKNLILLGNGIPTLQSLSERKYSDEELREDIITLKELLEEEYQELTSFDEYVAELDSKLLCWSPPHIDNGFWSDNIDSFKENGWKLFKKLVNLLIEISADHEDLNTRQNKLILQVVLNDITHVIELLPESVDVLNKMNGKVVIMELLNHSDSRVKFEALKATQAMIGYTLR
;
A
#
# COMPACT_ATOMS: atom_id res chain seq x y z
N MET A 1 7.72 -26.51 -41.92
CA MET A 1 7.28 -25.20 -42.43
C MET A 1 6.78 -24.44 -41.23
N THR A 2 7.57 -23.42 -40.88
CA THR A 2 7.63 -22.66 -39.63
C THR A 2 6.26 -22.17 -39.17
N MET A 3 5.86 -22.62 -37.98
CA MET A 3 4.77 -22.00 -37.23
C MET A 3 5.24 -20.64 -36.75
N ASP A 4 4.52 -19.60 -37.18
CA ASP A 4 4.58 -18.25 -36.61
C ASP A 4 4.20 -18.31 -35.13
N ALA A 5 5.19 -18.52 -34.27
CA ALA A 5 5.09 -18.20 -32.86
C ALA A 5 5.18 -16.68 -32.74
N LYS A 6 4.04 -15.99 -32.87
CA LYS A 6 3.92 -14.61 -32.38
C LYS A 6 4.23 -14.62 -30.89
N THR A 7 5.45 -14.24 -30.54
CA THR A 7 5.85 -13.85 -29.20
C THR A 7 4.98 -12.66 -28.80
N ASN A 8 3.90 -12.90 -28.04
CA ASN A 8 3.06 -11.84 -27.51
C ASN A 8 3.84 -11.07 -26.43
N ASN A 9 4.69 -10.14 -26.86
CA ASN A 9 5.42 -9.26 -25.98
C ASN A 9 4.46 -8.30 -25.27
N THR A 10 4.64 -8.18 -23.96
CA THR A 10 3.73 -7.37 -23.11
C THR A 10 4.18 -5.92 -23.12
N THR A 11 3.40 -5.04 -23.73
CA THR A 11 3.59 -3.58 -23.63
C THR A 11 2.73 -3.02 -22.50
N ILE A 12 3.35 -2.30 -21.57
CA ILE A 12 2.70 -1.77 -20.36
C ILE A 12 2.44 -0.25 -20.48
N LEU A 13 1.49 0.25 -19.67
CA LEU A 13 1.14 1.68 -19.50
C LEU A 13 0.60 2.46 -20.70
N LEU A 14 0.30 1.84 -21.84
CA LEU A 14 -0.24 2.56 -23.03
C LEU A 14 -1.56 3.31 -22.73
N ASP A 15 -2.37 2.81 -21.80
CA ASP A 15 -3.65 3.40 -21.40
C ASP A 15 -3.53 4.58 -20.41
N SER A 16 -2.34 4.87 -19.87
CA SER A 16 -2.18 5.96 -18.90
C SER A 16 -2.07 7.32 -19.60
N THR A 17 -3.07 8.18 -19.42
CA THR A 17 -3.00 9.58 -19.86
C THR A 17 -1.86 10.33 -19.18
N HIS A 18 -1.63 10.10 -17.89
CA HIS A 18 -0.61 10.81 -17.11
C HIS A 18 0.81 10.38 -17.44
N PHE A 19 1.04 9.09 -17.71
CA PHE A 19 2.33 8.64 -18.23
C PHE A 19 2.60 9.24 -19.61
N ASN A 20 1.58 9.32 -20.48
CA ASN A 20 1.68 9.96 -21.79
C ASN A 20 1.92 11.48 -21.67
N GLU A 21 1.36 12.16 -20.67
CA GLU A 21 1.65 13.57 -20.36
C GLU A 21 3.11 13.77 -19.92
N ILE A 22 3.62 12.93 -19.03
CA ILE A 22 5.02 12.95 -18.58
C ILE A 22 5.95 12.70 -19.77
N ARG A 23 5.63 11.70 -20.61
CA ARG A 23 6.37 11.40 -21.84
C ARG A 23 6.29 12.55 -22.84
N GLY A 24 5.13 13.16 -23.02
CA GLY A 24 4.93 14.32 -23.89
C GLY A 24 5.76 15.54 -23.46
N ALA A 25 5.82 15.80 -22.15
CA ALA A 25 6.67 16.86 -21.59
C ALA A 25 8.15 16.60 -21.88
N ILE A 26 8.60 15.35 -21.83
CA ILE A 26 10.00 14.98 -22.07
C ILE A 26 10.32 15.00 -23.56
N ARG A 27 9.39 14.58 -24.42
CA ARG A 27 9.47 14.73 -25.89
C ARG A 27 9.62 16.18 -26.35
N SER A 28 8.97 17.11 -25.65
CA SER A 28 9.04 18.54 -26.00
C SER A 28 10.44 19.14 -25.82
N ARG A 29 11.32 18.49 -25.04
CA ARG A 29 12.69 18.93 -24.82
C ARG A 29 13.61 18.24 -25.80
N THR A 30 13.88 18.90 -26.93
CA THR A 30 14.82 18.38 -27.93
C THR A 30 16.26 18.59 -27.48
N VAL A 31 17.08 17.54 -27.55
CA VAL A 31 18.51 17.62 -27.24
C VAL A 31 19.30 17.91 -28.53
N ALA A 32 20.22 18.87 -28.47
CA ALA A 32 21.07 19.22 -29.59
C ALA A 32 22.26 18.26 -29.72
N TRP A 33 22.02 17.03 -30.19
CA TRP A 33 23.06 15.98 -30.33
C TRP A 33 24.30 16.43 -31.10
N ASP A 34 24.14 17.22 -32.17
CA ASP A 34 25.27 17.73 -32.96
C ASP A 34 26.13 18.74 -32.18
N ALA A 35 25.56 19.43 -31.19
CA ALA A 35 26.31 20.35 -30.34
C ALA A 35 27.13 19.58 -29.30
N LEU A 36 26.56 18.50 -28.76
CA LEU A 36 27.19 17.61 -27.78
C LEU A 36 28.31 16.75 -28.39
N ALA A 37 28.13 16.32 -29.65
CA ALA A 37 29.19 15.66 -30.40
C ALA A 37 30.34 16.64 -30.70
N ARG A 38 30.02 17.89 -31.07
CA ARG A 38 31.01 18.94 -31.34
C ARG A 38 31.74 19.44 -30.09
N SER A 39 31.11 19.37 -28.90
CA SER A 39 31.76 19.70 -27.62
C SER A 39 32.65 18.56 -27.10
N GLY A 40 32.62 17.37 -27.72
CA GLY A 40 33.41 16.22 -27.31
C GLY A 40 32.85 15.47 -26.10
N GLU A 41 31.64 15.79 -25.65
CA GLU A 41 30.99 15.11 -24.50
C GLU A 41 30.48 13.71 -24.88
N ILE A 42 30.21 13.47 -26.17
CA ILE A 42 29.66 12.22 -26.71
C ILE A 42 30.42 11.84 -28.00
N SER A 43 30.55 10.54 -28.26
CA SER A 43 31.05 10.03 -29.55
C SER A 43 30.16 10.47 -30.72
N GLU A 44 30.78 10.93 -31.82
CA GLU A 44 30.05 11.36 -33.03
C GLU A 44 29.19 10.23 -33.62
N LEU A 45 29.62 8.98 -33.49
CA LEU A 45 28.87 7.81 -33.94
C LEU A 45 27.59 7.64 -33.11
N ASP A 46 27.69 7.68 -31.79
CA ASP A 46 26.57 7.47 -30.86
C ASP A 46 25.53 8.59 -30.99
N ALA A 47 25.98 9.85 -31.12
CA ALA A 47 25.12 11.02 -31.33
C ALA A 47 24.37 10.95 -32.68
N SER A 48 25.01 10.41 -33.73
CA SER A 48 24.38 10.24 -35.05
C SER A 48 23.28 9.17 -35.04
N VAL A 49 23.45 8.10 -34.26
CA VAL A 49 22.47 7.03 -34.08
C VAL A 49 21.28 7.52 -33.26
N ALA A 50 21.53 8.20 -32.13
CA ALA A 50 20.48 8.79 -31.29
C ALA A 50 19.62 9.80 -32.08
N LYS A 51 20.24 10.65 -32.92
CA LYS A 51 19.54 11.61 -33.77
C LYS A 51 18.68 10.95 -34.85
N LYS A 52 19.19 9.90 -35.50
CA LYS A 52 18.40 9.12 -36.49
C LYS A 52 17.17 8.53 -35.82
N LEU A 53 17.35 7.95 -34.64
CA LEU A 53 16.30 7.30 -33.87
C LEU A 53 15.27 8.31 -33.35
N GLU A 54 15.69 9.48 -32.86
CA GLU A 54 14.80 10.59 -32.48
C GLU A 54 13.97 11.10 -33.67
N THR A 55 14.57 11.19 -34.86
CA THR A 55 13.86 11.65 -36.07
C THR A 55 12.80 10.64 -36.51
N ILE A 56 13.08 9.35 -36.35
CA ILE A 56 12.17 8.26 -36.73
C ILE A 56 11.05 8.07 -35.70
N LEU A 57 11.34 8.17 -34.39
CA LEU A 57 10.37 7.87 -33.33
C LEU A 57 9.56 9.08 -32.83
N ILE A 58 10.13 10.29 -32.85
CA ILE A 58 9.49 11.50 -32.27
C ILE A 58 8.86 12.38 -33.36
N LYS A 59 9.52 12.53 -34.51
CA LYS A 59 9.13 13.53 -35.51
C LYS A 59 8.22 13.00 -36.62
N GLU A 60 7.95 11.68 -36.66
CA GLU A 60 7.19 10.99 -37.73
C GLU A 60 7.51 11.50 -39.15
N ASN A 61 8.73 11.99 -39.36
CA ASN A 61 9.22 12.50 -40.64
C ASN A 61 10.34 11.56 -41.09
N ALA A 62 10.00 10.30 -41.29
CA ALA A 62 10.80 9.42 -42.12
C ALA A 62 10.24 9.52 -43.54
N PRO A 63 11.04 9.84 -44.57
CA PRO A 63 10.60 9.61 -45.94
C PRO A 63 10.24 8.12 -46.09
N ASP A 64 9.08 7.85 -46.70
CA ASP A 64 8.58 6.51 -47.00
C ASP A 64 9.74 5.60 -47.47
N GLY A 65 10.09 4.59 -46.66
CA GLY A 65 11.10 3.58 -46.98
C GLY A 65 12.25 3.38 -45.98
N VAL A 66 12.44 4.25 -44.98
CA VAL A 66 13.46 4.02 -43.91
C VAL A 66 12.86 3.30 -42.69
N ALA A 67 11.55 3.41 -42.49
CA ALA A 67 10.84 2.74 -41.39
C ALA A 67 10.78 1.20 -41.56
N GLU A 68 10.87 0.68 -42.80
CA GLU A 68 10.80 -0.75 -43.10
C GLU A 68 12.17 -1.47 -43.02
N ASN A 69 13.29 -0.75 -42.92
CA ASN A 69 14.64 -1.33 -43.03
C ASN A 69 15.53 -1.17 -41.77
N LEU A 70 14.98 -0.69 -40.65
CA LEU A 70 15.72 -0.66 -39.38
C LEU A 70 15.49 -1.96 -38.61
N ILE A 71 16.35 -2.93 -38.87
CA ILE A 71 16.54 -4.07 -37.98
C ILE A 71 17.27 -3.52 -36.74
N ILE A 72 16.70 -3.73 -35.56
CA ILE A 72 17.31 -3.33 -34.29
C ILE A 72 18.43 -4.32 -33.99
N ASP A 73 19.61 -4.05 -34.55
CA ASP A 73 20.81 -4.83 -34.28
C ASP A 73 21.62 -4.19 -33.13
N GLU A 74 22.61 -4.96 -32.65
CA GLU A 74 23.64 -4.57 -31.68
C GLU A 74 24.25 -3.18 -31.93
N SER A 75 24.24 -2.73 -33.19
CA SER A 75 24.67 -1.41 -33.64
C SER A 75 23.79 -0.22 -33.21
N VAL A 76 22.59 -0.44 -32.68
CA VAL A 76 21.67 0.63 -32.23
C VAL A 76 21.56 0.67 -30.71
N VAL A 77 21.50 -0.49 -30.06
CA VAL A 77 21.31 -0.57 -28.61
C VAL A 77 22.63 -0.38 -27.85
N LEU A 78 23.74 -0.93 -28.36
CA LEU A 78 25.05 -0.83 -27.70
C LEU A 78 25.58 0.62 -27.64
N PRO A 79 25.45 1.46 -28.71
CA PRO A 79 25.80 2.88 -28.64
C PRO A 79 24.98 3.67 -27.62
N LEU A 80 23.71 3.34 -27.42
CA LEU A 80 22.87 4.02 -26.43
C LEU A 80 23.30 3.66 -25.00
N ILE A 81 23.68 2.41 -24.76
CA ILE A 81 24.23 1.97 -23.45
C ILE A 81 25.61 2.57 -23.21
N HIS A 82 26.46 2.62 -24.24
CA HIS A 82 27.78 3.27 -24.18
C HIS A 82 27.66 4.77 -23.90
N LEU A 83 26.71 5.45 -24.56
CA LEU A 83 26.41 6.86 -24.33
C LEU A 83 25.93 7.10 -22.89
N MET A 84 25.08 6.23 -22.35
CA MET A 84 24.66 6.30 -20.95
C MET A 84 25.85 6.11 -20.00
N ALA A 85 26.71 5.11 -20.24
CA ALA A 85 27.89 4.85 -19.40
C ALA A 85 28.91 6.00 -19.45
N HIS A 86 29.19 6.54 -20.63
CA HIS A 86 30.10 7.68 -20.83
C HIS A 86 29.53 8.98 -20.24
N ALA A 87 28.21 9.20 -20.32
CA ALA A 87 27.55 10.30 -19.64
C ALA A 87 27.60 10.17 -18.11
N MET A 88 27.72 8.96 -17.57
CA MET A 88 27.88 8.74 -16.13
C MET A 88 29.28 9.11 -15.63
N GLU A 89 30.31 8.95 -16.45
CA GLU A 89 31.71 9.29 -16.14
C GLU A 89 32.03 10.80 -16.22
N ASN A 90 31.26 11.57 -16.99
CA ASN A 90 31.46 13.01 -17.15
C ASN A 90 30.50 13.82 -16.25
N ASP A 91 31.03 14.62 -15.32
CA ASP A 91 30.27 15.46 -14.36
C ASP A 91 29.78 16.80 -14.98
N SER A 92 29.18 16.79 -16.16
CA SER A 92 28.60 17.98 -16.80
C SER A 92 27.12 18.18 -16.44
N GLU A 93 26.64 19.42 -16.39
CA GLU A 93 25.21 19.73 -16.17
C GLU A 93 24.30 19.14 -17.28
N SER A 94 24.85 18.92 -18.48
CA SER A 94 24.20 18.26 -19.62
C SER A 94 23.94 16.76 -19.41
N LYS A 95 24.60 16.11 -18.42
CA LYS A 95 24.47 14.68 -18.09
C LYS A 95 23.03 14.24 -17.90
N PHE A 96 22.25 14.98 -17.13
CA PHE A 96 20.87 14.61 -16.82
C PHE A 96 19.94 14.76 -18.02
N GLU A 97 20.21 15.71 -18.92
CA GLU A 97 19.43 15.89 -20.15
C GLU A 97 19.72 14.79 -21.17
N ILE A 98 20.99 14.41 -21.30
CA ILE A 98 21.44 13.31 -22.16
C ILE A 98 20.87 11.97 -21.66
N LEU A 99 20.99 11.68 -20.36
CA LEU A 99 20.43 10.46 -19.78
C LEU A 99 18.91 10.40 -19.94
N LYS A 100 18.23 11.53 -19.70
CA LYS A 100 16.76 11.61 -19.84
C LYS A 100 16.31 11.39 -21.29
N SER A 101 17.01 11.95 -22.27
CA SER A 101 16.65 11.79 -23.69
C SER A 101 16.93 10.38 -24.18
N VAL A 102 18.08 9.78 -23.86
CA VAL A 102 18.39 8.39 -24.22
C VAL A 102 17.39 7.42 -23.58
N GLN A 103 17.06 7.60 -22.31
CA GLN A 103 16.06 6.76 -21.65
C GLN A 103 14.66 6.95 -22.25
N ASN A 104 14.29 8.16 -22.68
CA ASN A 104 13.03 8.38 -23.39
C ASN A 104 13.02 7.70 -24.79
N LEU A 105 14.15 7.67 -25.50
CA LEU A 105 14.27 6.93 -26.75
C LEU A 105 14.07 5.42 -26.52
N PHE A 106 14.58 4.88 -25.42
CA PHE A 106 14.29 3.50 -25.01
C PHE A 106 12.79 3.27 -24.74
N VAL A 107 12.12 4.18 -24.02
CA VAL A 107 10.66 4.09 -23.82
C VAL A 107 9.93 4.06 -25.15
N GLU A 108 10.37 4.88 -26.11
CA GLU A 108 9.77 4.95 -27.43
C GLU A 108 9.96 3.70 -28.27
N LEU A 109 11.12 3.07 -28.17
CA LEU A 109 11.37 1.76 -28.77
C LEU A 109 10.44 0.69 -28.17
N PHE A 110 10.31 0.64 -26.84
CA PHE A 110 9.45 -0.35 -26.18
C PHE A 110 7.95 -0.12 -26.42
N CYS A 111 7.51 1.13 -26.60
CA CYS A 111 6.12 1.43 -26.90
C CYS A 111 5.77 1.34 -28.39
N SER A 112 6.75 1.28 -29.29
CA SER A 112 6.51 1.19 -30.73
C SER A 112 6.12 -0.23 -31.14
N ALA A 113 4.95 -0.37 -31.77
CA ALA A 113 4.44 -1.66 -32.24
C ALA A 113 5.33 -2.34 -33.30
N SER A 114 6.18 -1.59 -34.01
CA SER A 114 7.07 -2.13 -35.04
C SER A 114 8.45 -2.54 -34.52
N PHE A 115 8.85 -2.04 -33.35
CA PHE A 115 10.23 -2.12 -32.85
C PHE A 115 10.36 -2.81 -31.48
N CYS A 116 9.24 -3.08 -30.80
CA CYS A 116 9.21 -3.73 -29.49
C CYS A 116 9.84 -5.14 -29.54
N ASP A 117 9.47 -5.96 -30.53
CA ASP A 117 9.87 -7.36 -30.61
C ASP A 117 11.38 -7.52 -30.84
N GLY A 118 11.96 -6.73 -31.75
CA GLY A 118 13.41 -6.74 -32.00
C GLY A 118 14.23 -6.21 -30.83
N THR A 119 13.71 -5.23 -30.08
CA THR A 119 14.40 -4.69 -28.90
C THR A 119 14.42 -5.71 -27.75
N ILE A 120 13.30 -6.41 -27.53
CA ILE A 120 13.19 -7.44 -26.50
C ILE A 120 14.08 -8.63 -26.84
N GLU A 121 14.06 -9.10 -28.09
CA GLU A 121 14.92 -10.21 -28.54
C GLU A 121 16.41 -9.89 -28.34
N PHE A 122 16.83 -8.65 -28.58
CA PHE A 122 18.20 -8.21 -28.32
C PHE A 122 18.61 -8.33 -26.85
N PHE A 123 17.78 -7.84 -25.91
CA PHE A 123 18.07 -7.96 -24.48
C PHE A 123 17.98 -9.42 -23.98
N VAL A 124 17.18 -10.27 -24.64
CA VAL A 124 17.13 -11.72 -24.41
C VAL A 124 18.42 -12.41 -24.84
N GLN A 125 19.09 -11.92 -25.89
CA GLN A 125 20.35 -12.46 -26.38
C GLN A 125 21.57 -11.91 -25.63
N ASN A 126 21.52 -10.67 -25.12
CA ASN A 126 22.62 -9.98 -24.44
C ASN A 126 22.30 -9.58 -22.99
N PRO A 127 22.36 -10.52 -22.03
CA PRO A 127 21.94 -10.24 -20.65
C PRO A 127 22.93 -9.37 -19.86
N ASP A 128 24.19 -9.27 -20.27
CA ASP A 128 25.20 -8.44 -19.58
C ASP A 128 24.99 -6.93 -19.85
N GLN A 129 24.30 -6.61 -20.95
CA GLN A 129 23.87 -5.25 -21.29
C GLN A 129 22.70 -4.77 -20.42
N LEU A 130 21.90 -5.69 -19.87
CA LEU A 130 20.87 -5.38 -18.89
C LEU A 130 21.49 -4.97 -17.55
N ASP A 131 22.55 -5.66 -17.11
CA ASP A 131 23.32 -5.30 -15.91
C ASP A 131 24.00 -3.92 -16.08
N ALA A 132 24.51 -3.61 -17.28
CA ALA A 132 25.08 -2.31 -17.60
C ALA A 132 24.02 -1.20 -17.61
N LEU A 133 22.86 -1.44 -18.24
CA LEU A 133 21.74 -0.50 -18.23
C LEU A 133 21.24 -0.24 -16.80
N PHE A 134 21.12 -1.30 -15.97
CA PHE A 134 20.66 -1.19 -14.60
C PHE A 134 21.54 -0.27 -13.73
N LYS A 135 22.86 -0.43 -13.82
CA LYS A 135 23.84 0.38 -13.06
C LYS A 135 23.78 1.87 -13.40
N VAL A 136 23.41 2.20 -14.64
CA VAL A 136 23.41 3.57 -15.15
C VAL A 136 22.02 4.23 -15.08
N SER A 137 20.97 3.42 -14.97
CA SER A 137 19.57 3.84 -15.09
C SER A 137 19.05 4.59 -13.84
N LEU A 138 19.58 4.30 -12.65
CA LEU A 138 18.96 4.67 -11.38
C LEU A 138 19.42 6.01 -10.76
N VAL A 139 20.17 6.84 -11.51
CA VAL A 139 20.73 8.13 -11.03
C VAL A 139 20.13 9.30 -11.82
N GLY A 140 19.41 10.23 -11.16
CA GLY A 140 18.96 11.46 -11.82
C GLY A 140 17.77 12.19 -11.18
N ASP A 141 17.21 13.11 -11.96
CA ASP A 141 15.96 13.84 -11.66
C ASP A 141 14.76 12.87 -11.57
N VAL A 142 13.69 13.28 -10.87
CA VAL A 142 12.47 12.50 -10.64
C VAL A 142 11.91 11.89 -11.93
N GLN A 143 11.92 12.66 -13.02
CA GLN A 143 11.46 12.21 -14.33
C GLN A 143 12.40 11.17 -14.97
N THR A 144 13.71 11.34 -14.80
CA THR A 144 14.73 10.41 -15.31
C THR A 144 14.58 9.07 -14.60
N VAL A 145 14.55 9.06 -13.27
CA VAL A 145 14.35 7.84 -12.46
C VAL A 145 13.04 7.11 -12.81
N LEU A 146 11.98 7.85 -13.14
CA LEU A 146 10.70 7.25 -13.50
C LEU A 146 10.70 6.56 -14.86
N ILE A 147 11.26 7.21 -15.88
CA ILE A 147 11.43 6.63 -17.23
C ILE A 147 12.36 5.43 -17.17
N SER A 148 13.45 5.58 -16.43
CA SER A 148 14.47 4.55 -16.29
C SER A 148 13.90 3.32 -15.57
N ALA A 149 13.12 3.52 -14.50
CA ALA A 149 12.35 2.48 -13.84
C ALA A 149 11.32 1.85 -14.79
N PHE A 150 10.61 2.63 -15.62
CA PHE A 150 9.68 2.08 -16.60
C PHE A 150 10.36 1.17 -17.62
N ASN A 151 11.51 1.57 -18.17
CA ASN A 151 12.27 0.76 -19.11
C ASN A 151 12.72 -0.56 -18.46
N LEU A 152 13.25 -0.48 -17.24
CA LEU A 152 13.67 -1.66 -16.49
C LEU A 152 12.49 -2.59 -16.19
N VAL A 153 11.37 -2.05 -15.72
CA VAL A 153 10.16 -2.84 -15.43
C VAL A 153 9.61 -3.49 -16.69
N THR A 154 9.58 -2.77 -17.81
CA THR A 154 9.13 -3.30 -19.11
C THR A 154 9.98 -4.48 -19.56
N LEU A 155 11.29 -4.44 -19.33
CA LEU A 155 12.21 -5.54 -19.61
C LEU A 155 12.04 -6.70 -18.62
N LEU A 156 11.90 -6.41 -17.33
CA LEU A 156 11.81 -7.42 -16.26
C LEU A 156 10.53 -8.25 -16.33
N ILE A 157 9.46 -7.74 -16.95
CA ILE A 157 8.17 -8.43 -17.10
C ILE A 157 8.16 -9.41 -18.29
N GLN A 158 9.07 -9.28 -19.25
CA GLN A 158 9.02 -10.11 -20.47
C GLN A 158 9.22 -11.60 -20.16
N PRO A 159 8.34 -12.49 -20.69
CA PRO A 159 8.32 -13.91 -20.33
C PRO A 159 9.63 -14.63 -20.67
N GLU A 160 10.29 -14.24 -21.76
CA GLU A 160 11.53 -14.88 -22.24
C GLU A 160 12.75 -14.58 -21.35
N LEU A 161 12.80 -13.40 -20.73
CA LEU A 161 13.85 -13.01 -19.78
C LEU A 161 13.64 -13.67 -18.41
N ILE A 162 12.39 -13.90 -18.02
CA ILE A 162 12.01 -14.56 -16.77
C ILE A 162 12.46 -16.04 -16.75
N GLU A 163 12.43 -16.74 -17.89
CA GLU A 163 12.86 -18.14 -17.96
C GLU A 163 14.38 -18.30 -17.94
N LYS A 164 15.14 -17.37 -18.55
CA LYS A 164 16.59 -17.52 -18.76
C LYS A 164 17.48 -17.08 -17.58
N LYS A 165 17.13 -16.06 -16.78
CA LYS A 165 17.95 -15.59 -15.62
C LYS A 165 17.11 -15.20 -14.38
N LYS A 166 16.40 -16.16 -13.79
CA LYS A 166 15.57 -15.96 -12.56
C LYS A 166 16.29 -15.24 -11.41
N VAL A 167 17.56 -15.56 -11.16
CA VAL A 167 18.29 -15.05 -9.97
C VAL A 167 18.84 -13.63 -10.15
N SER A 168 19.28 -13.25 -11.36
CA SER A 168 19.78 -11.89 -11.63
C SER A 168 18.65 -10.88 -11.60
N ASN A 169 17.51 -11.24 -12.20
CA ASN A 169 16.34 -10.36 -12.27
C ASN A 169 15.74 -10.12 -10.88
N ILE A 170 15.77 -11.13 -9.99
CA ILE A 170 15.35 -10.97 -8.59
C ILE A 170 16.25 -9.96 -7.86
N LYS A 171 17.57 -10.01 -8.07
CA LYS A 171 18.51 -9.04 -7.48
C LYS A 171 18.32 -7.63 -8.05
N MET A 172 18.05 -7.48 -9.35
CA MET A 172 17.74 -6.18 -9.95
C MET A 172 16.45 -5.58 -9.39
N VAL A 173 15.41 -6.39 -9.16
CA VAL A 173 14.19 -5.92 -8.50
C VAL A 173 14.48 -5.49 -7.07
N ASP A 174 15.30 -6.24 -6.34
CA ASP A 174 15.74 -5.89 -4.99
C ASP A 174 16.53 -4.57 -4.95
N GLU A 175 17.46 -4.37 -5.89
CA GLU A 175 18.25 -3.15 -6.02
C GLU A 175 17.40 -1.94 -6.47
N LEU A 176 16.38 -2.16 -7.32
CA LEU A 176 15.45 -1.10 -7.74
C LEU A 176 14.57 -0.64 -6.58
N LEU A 177 14.05 -1.60 -5.80
CA LEU A 177 13.24 -1.31 -4.62
C LEU A 177 14.11 -0.75 -3.48
N GLY A 178 15.37 -1.15 -3.38
CA GLY A 178 16.33 -0.59 -2.44
C GLY A 178 16.82 0.81 -2.79
N ASN A 179 16.53 1.33 -3.99
CA ASN A 179 16.96 2.67 -4.37
C ASN A 179 16.17 3.76 -3.62
N LYS A 180 16.92 4.60 -2.90
CA LYS A 180 16.39 5.74 -2.13
C LYS A 180 15.67 6.77 -2.99
N ASP A 181 16.08 6.96 -4.24
CA ASP A 181 15.47 7.95 -5.13
C ASP A 181 14.08 7.49 -5.59
N PHE A 182 13.94 6.22 -5.98
CA PHE A 182 12.67 5.63 -6.35
C PHE A 182 11.70 5.56 -5.14
N MET A 183 12.19 5.15 -3.97
CA MET A 183 11.40 5.14 -2.74
C MET A 183 11.07 6.55 -2.24
N GLY A 184 11.93 7.53 -2.49
CA GLY A 184 11.68 8.94 -2.21
C GLY A 184 10.53 9.50 -3.06
N ILE A 185 10.46 9.11 -4.34
CA ILE A 185 9.35 9.48 -5.23
C ILE A 185 8.04 8.83 -4.76
N LEU A 186 8.08 7.56 -4.35
CA LEU A 186 6.91 6.87 -3.78
C LEU A 186 6.43 7.53 -2.49
N LYS A 187 7.35 7.90 -1.59
CA LYS A 187 7.05 8.59 -0.32
C LYS A 187 6.62 10.04 -0.53
N GLY A 188 6.94 10.65 -1.67
CA GLY A 188 6.50 11.98 -2.08
C GLY A 188 5.02 12.04 -2.52
N TYR A 189 4.11 11.64 -1.62
CA TYR A 189 2.66 11.54 -1.87
C TYR A 189 1.96 12.87 -2.27
N GLU A 190 2.68 14.00 -2.20
CA GLU A 190 2.21 15.30 -2.67
C GLU A 190 2.09 15.36 -4.20
N ARG A 191 2.96 14.64 -4.93
CA ARG A 191 2.95 14.55 -6.39
C ARG A 191 2.22 13.28 -6.84
N THR A 192 0.90 13.38 -6.95
CA THR A 192 0.00 12.24 -7.23
C THR A 192 0.27 11.57 -8.58
N ASP A 193 0.79 12.30 -9.56
CA ASP A 193 1.17 11.82 -10.90
C ASP A 193 2.37 10.87 -10.86
N THR A 194 3.46 11.29 -10.22
CA THR A 194 4.68 10.48 -10.10
C THR A 194 4.46 9.27 -9.20
N CYS A 195 3.76 9.45 -8.07
CA CYS A 195 3.38 8.36 -7.18
C CYS A 195 2.48 7.33 -7.88
N TYR A 196 1.53 7.78 -8.72
CA TYR A 196 0.67 6.90 -9.50
C TYR A 196 1.48 6.01 -10.45
N VAL A 197 2.46 6.58 -11.18
CA VAL A 197 3.30 5.79 -12.09
C VAL A 197 4.14 4.79 -11.31
N CYS A 198 4.75 5.18 -10.19
CA CYS A 198 5.51 4.26 -9.33
C CYS A 198 4.66 3.08 -8.83
N ILE A 199 3.45 3.35 -8.32
CA ILE A 199 2.53 2.29 -7.85
C ILE A 199 2.16 1.35 -9.00
N ARG A 200 1.90 1.90 -10.19
CA ARG A 200 1.55 1.09 -11.35
C ARG A 200 2.73 0.22 -11.81
N LEU A 201 3.95 0.75 -11.83
CA LEU A 201 5.16 -0.03 -12.12
C LEU A 201 5.34 -1.19 -11.13
N ILE A 202 5.17 -0.94 -9.82
CA ILE A 202 5.25 -1.98 -8.79
C ILE A 202 4.13 -3.02 -8.98
N GLN A 203 2.92 -2.59 -9.34
CA GLN A 203 1.81 -3.50 -9.62
C GLN A 203 2.09 -4.42 -10.81
N GLU A 204 2.71 -3.91 -11.87
CA GLU A 204 3.08 -4.72 -13.03
C GLU A 204 4.18 -5.75 -12.66
N LEU A 205 5.17 -5.35 -11.84
CA LEU A 205 6.15 -6.29 -11.28
C LEU A 205 5.50 -7.39 -10.42
N MET A 206 4.49 -7.04 -9.62
CA MET A 206 3.73 -8.01 -8.81
C MET A 206 2.90 -8.99 -9.65
N GLY A 207 2.61 -8.66 -10.92
CA GLY A 207 2.00 -9.57 -11.88
C GLY A 207 2.82 -10.86 -12.03
N VAL A 208 4.15 -10.76 -11.97
CA VAL A 208 5.07 -11.89 -12.09
C VAL A 208 5.23 -12.59 -10.73
N LYS A 209 4.81 -13.86 -10.65
CA LYS A 209 4.82 -14.67 -9.40
C LYS A 209 6.19 -14.72 -8.70
N GLN A 210 7.30 -14.66 -9.45
CA GLN A 210 8.65 -14.81 -8.93
C GLN A 210 9.11 -13.58 -8.12
N TYR A 211 8.75 -12.37 -8.56
CA TYR A 211 9.17 -11.12 -7.91
C TYR A 211 8.37 -10.77 -6.66
N ARG A 212 7.21 -11.43 -6.46
CA ARG A 212 6.33 -11.15 -5.32
C ARG A 212 7.03 -11.32 -3.96
N SER A 213 7.93 -12.29 -3.85
CA SER A 213 8.68 -12.54 -2.59
C SER A 213 9.66 -11.41 -2.25
N THR A 214 10.33 -10.84 -3.25
CA THR A 214 11.24 -9.70 -3.09
C THR A 214 10.48 -8.42 -2.76
N ILE A 215 9.35 -8.18 -3.45
CA ILE A 215 8.50 -7.02 -3.19
C ILE A 215 7.92 -7.09 -1.78
N TRP A 216 7.52 -8.28 -1.31
CA TRP A 216 7.09 -8.48 0.07
C TRP A 216 8.19 -8.14 1.09
N SER A 217 9.46 -8.38 0.77
CA SER A 217 10.57 -8.03 1.69
C SER A 217 10.69 -6.51 1.90
N HIS A 218 10.26 -5.69 0.94
CA HIS A 218 10.22 -4.22 1.02
C HIS A 218 8.83 -3.68 1.39
N GLU A 219 7.92 -4.51 1.89
CA GLU A 219 6.55 -4.09 2.22
C GLU A 219 6.48 -2.91 3.20
N ALA A 220 7.48 -2.81 4.10
CA ALA A 220 7.46 -1.86 5.20
C ALA A 220 7.53 -0.41 4.71
N ASP A 221 8.11 -0.17 3.53
CA ASP A 221 8.19 1.14 2.91
C ASP A 221 7.02 1.41 1.96
N ILE A 222 6.48 0.37 1.31
CA ILE A 222 5.43 0.49 0.28
C ILE A 222 4.04 0.60 0.94
N VAL A 223 3.71 -0.33 1.84
CA VAL A 223 2.36 -0.48 2.40
C VAL A 223 1.88 0.77 3.16
N PRO A 224 2.70 1.47 3.97
CA PRO A 224 2.26 2.70 4.63
C PRO A 224 1.86 3.80 3.64
N VAL A 225 2.57 3.93 2.52
CA VAL A 225 2.25 4.92 1.48
C VAL A 225 0.87 4.63 0.88
N LEU A 226 0.58 3.36 0.59
CA LEU A 226 -0.74 2.95 0.08
C LEU A 226 -1.85 3.32 1.06
N PHE A 227 -1.65 3.08 2.36
CA PHE A 227 -2.65 3.42 3.37
C PHE A 227 -2.80 4.92 3.61
N ILE A 228 -1.74 5.73 3.49
CA ILE A 228 -1.85 7.19 3.53
C ILE A 228 -2.72 7.70 2.37
N ILE A 229 -2.54 7.15 1.17
CA ILE A 229 -3.37 7.48 -0.01
C ILE A 229 -4.84 7.10 0.23
N LEU A 230 -5.09 5.94 0.82
CA LEU A 230 -6.45 5.49 1.16
C LEU A 230 -7.08 6.32 2.28
N LYS A 231 -6.32 6.73 3.31
CA LYS A 231 -6.80 7.64 4.36
C LYS A 231 -7.19 9.00 3.83
N ARG A 232 -6.37 9.57 2.92
CA ARG A 232 -6.69 10.82 2.22
C ARG A 232 -8.01 10.70 1.45
N ALA A 233 -8.23 9.59 0.77
CA ALA A 233 -9.48 9.33 0.06
C ALA A 233 -10.72 9.35 0.98
N ILE A 234 -10.60 8.75 2.17
CA ILE A 234 -11.67 8.72 3.18
C ILE A 234 -11.95 10.13 3.68
N ASN A 235 -10.91 10.92 3.96
CA ASN A 235 -11.03 12.28 4.47
C ASN A 235 -11.58 13.27 3.42
N ASP A 236 -11.11 13.20 2.17
CA ASP A 236 -11.61 14.04 1.08
C ASP A 236 -13.10 13.78 0.81
N SER A 237 -13.53 12.52 0.89
CA SER A 237 -14.93 12.15 0.74
C SER A 237 -15.81 12.62 1.92
N ASN A 238 -15.26 12.59 3.15
CA ASN A 238 -15.94 13.13 4.34
C ASN A 238 -16.02 14.67 4.31
N SER A 239 -15.00 15.36 3.80
CA SER A 239 -15.01 16.81 3.60
C SER A 239 -16.06 17.23 2.57
N MET A 240 -16.27 16.43 1.51
CA MET A 240 -17.32 16.67 0.52
C MET A 240 -18.73 16.52 1.12
N ASN A 241 -18.92 15.56 2.03
CA ASN A 241 -20.21 15.35 2.70
C ASN A 241 -20.54 16.45 3.73
N ASN A 242 -19.56 16.97 4.46
CA ASN A 242 -19.79 18.05 5.43
C ASN A 242 -20.09 19.41 4.77
N ASN A 243 -19.56 19.66 3.57
CA ASN A 243 -19.86 20.90 2.83
C ASN A 243 -21.28 20.93 2.24
N ASN A 244 -21.98 19.77 2.18
CA ASN A 244 -23.37 19.72 1.77
C ASN A 244 -24.36 20.10 2.88
N SER A 245 -23.91 20.30 4.13
CA SER A 245 -24.78 20.71 5.23
C SER A 245 -24.84 22.23 5.46
N SER A 246 -24.16 23.04 4.62
CA SER A 246 -24.26 24.49 4.68
C SER A 246 -24.25 25.11 3.29
N SER A 247 -25.34 24.99 2.54
CA SER A 247 -25.63 25.97 1.49
C SER A 247 -27.13 26.24 1.37
N ASN A 248 -27.50 27.41 1.87
CA ASN A 248 -28.73 28.11 1.53
C ASN A 248 -28.93 28.16 0.01
N ASN A 249 -30.20 28.06 -0.37
CA ASN A 249 -30.85 28.44 -1.63
C ASN A 249 -29.98 29.22 -2.63
N ASN A 250 -29.63 28.58 -3.75
CA ASN A 250 -29.87 29.10 -5.09
C ASN A 250 -29.64 27.99 -6.12
N GLY A 251 -30.67 27.69 -6.90
CA GLY A 251 -30.69 26.60 -7.86
C GLY A 251 -29.64 26.78 -8.96
N HIS A 252 -28.54 26.05 -8.82
CA HIS A 252 -27.70 25.56 -9.91
C HIS A 252 -27.20 24.18 -9.46
N SER A 253 -27.63 23.11 -10.11
CA SER A 253 -27.02 21.78 -9.92
C SER A 253 -25.49 21.95 -9.97
N PRO A 254 -24.72 21.41 -9.02
CA PRO A 254 -23.29 21.38 -9.17
C PRO A 254 -23.03 20.40 -10.32
N ARG A 255 -22.81 20.94 -11.52
CA ARG A 255 -22.17 20.17 -12.58
C ARG A 255 -20.89 19.65 -11.96
N LEU A 256 -20.79 18.33 -11.85
CA LEU A 256 -19.56 17.60 -11.62
C LEU A 256 -18.56 18.05 -12.69
N VAL A 257 -17.83 19.12 -12.43
CA VAL A 257 -16.63 19.46 -13.18
C VAL A 257 -15.62 18.44 -12.71
N ALA A 258 -15.42 17.40 -13.52
CA ALA A 258 -14.29 16.51 -13.41
C ALA A 258 -13.03 17.37 -13.57
N THR A 259 -12.50 17.86 -12.46
CA THR A 259 -11.09 18.23 -12.42
C THR A 259 -10.32 16.93 -12.65
N SER A 260 -9.44 16.91 -13.64
CA SER A 260 -8.61 15.75 -14.03
C SER A 260 -7.90 15.10 -12.82
N SER A 261 -7.64 15.89 -11.77
CA SER A 261 -7.08 15.48 -10.49
C SER A 261 -7.98 14.50 -9.72
N ASN A 262 -9.31 14.60 -9.81
CA ASN A 262 -10.21 13.70 -9.09
C ASN A 262 -10.25 12.30 -9.74
N ASN A 263 -10.11 12.25 -11.08
CA ASN A 263 -9.96 10.98 -11.79
C ASN A 263 -8.63 10.30 -11.44
N LEU A 264 -7.53 11.06 -11.36
CA LEU A 264 -6.23 10.55 -10.91
C LEU A 264 -6.29 10.05 -9.46
N GLY A 265 -6.96 10.78 -8.57
CA GLY A 265 -7.19 10.36 -7.18
C GLY A 265 -7.92 9.02 -7.06
N ILE A 266 -8.95 8.81 -7.89
CA ILE A 266 -9.69 7.53 -7.94
C ILE A 266 -8.82 6.42 -8.56
N GLN A 267 -8.04 6.74 -9.60
CA GLN A 267 -7.15 5.78 -10.23
C GLN A 267 -6.04 5.32 -9.28
N ILE A 268 -5.36 6.23 -8.58
CA ILE A 268 -4.31 5.87 -7.63
C ILE A 268 -4.86 5.00 -6.50
N GLN A 269 -6.08 5.27 -6.02
CA GLN A 269 -6.77 4.40 -5.05
C GLN A 269 -6.99 3.00 -5.63
N TYR A 270 -7.51 2.91 -6.86
CA TYR A 270 -7.76 1.63 -7.52
C TYR A 270 -6.48 0.80 -7.67
N TYR A 271 -5.40 1.38 -8.20
CA TYR A 271 -4.14 0.65 -8.38
C TYR A 271 -3.44 0.34 -7.05
N SER A 272 -3.60 1.19 -6.03
CA SER A 272 -3.12 0.89 -4.67
C SER A 272 -3.85 -0.32 -4.08
N LEU A 273 -5.18 -0.38 -4.21
CA LEU A 273 -5.96 -1.53 -3.79
C LEU A 273 -5.64 -2.77 -4.62
N LEU A 274 -5.43 -2.63 -5.93
CA LEU A 274 -5.04 -3.73 -6.79
C LEU A 274 -3.69 -4.32 -6.38
N LEU A 275 -2.73 -3.46 -6.01
CA LEU A 275 -1.45 -3.89 -5.48
C LEU A 275 -1.62 -4.67 -4.17
N ILE A 276 -2.43 -4.17 -3.24
CA ILE A 276 -2.76 -4.87 -1.99
C ILE A 276 -3.42 -6.22 -2.30
N TRP A 277 -4.38 -6.27 -3.21
CA TRP A 277 -5.08 -7.48 -3.63
C TRP A 277 -4.12 -8.54 -4.21
N LEU A 278 -3.12 -8.12 -4.99
CA LEU A 278 -2.08 -9.02 -5.50
C LEU A 278 -1.15 -9.53 -4.39
N MET A 279 -0.88 -8.72 -3.35
CA MET A 279 -0.11 -9.13 -2.18
C MET A 279 -0.90 -10.12 -1.30
N THR A 280 -2.20 -9.87 -1.08
CA THR A 280 -3.07 -10.71 -0.24
C THR A 280 -3.44 -12.05 -0.87
N PHE A 281 -3.10 -12.26 -2.15
CA PHE A 281 -3.33 -13.55 -2.81
C PHE A 281 -2.54 -14.71 -2.17
N ASN A 282 -1.39 -14.43 -1.53
CA ASN A 282 -0.65 -15.44 -0.77
C ASN A 282 -1.14 -15.47 0.68
N SER A 283 -1.62 -16.62 1.14
CA SER A 283 -2.21 -16.79 2.47
C SER A 283 -1.26 -16.50 3.64
N THR A 284 0.05 -16.61 3.44
CA THR A 284 1.06 -16.26 4.47
C THR A 284 1.16 -14.74 4.64
N TRP A 285 1.32 -14.04 3.52
CA TRP A 285 1.38 -12.59 3.46
C TRP A 285 0.08 -11.92 3.90
N ALA A 286 -1.07 -12.50 3.55
CA ALA A 286 -2.37 -12.01 4.01
C ALA A 286 -2.46 -11.99 5.55
N ASN A 287 -1.95 -13.02 6.24
CA ASN A 287 -1.95 -13.07 7.70
C ASN A 287 -1.01 -12.01 8.32
N GLU A 288 0.21 -11.92 7.81
CA GLU A 288 1.19 -10.90 8.24
C GLU A 288 0.66 -9.47 8.01
N PHE A 289 0.05 -9.23 6.85
CA PHE A 289 -0.58 -7.96 6.48
C PHE A 289 -1.65 -7.54 7.49
N VAL A 290 -2.59 -8.44 7.80
CA VAL A 290 -3.71 -8.12 8.71
C VAL A 290 -3.22 -7.91 10.13
N ASN A 291 -2.28 -8.70 10.62
CA ASN A 291 -1.75 -8.54 11.98
C ASN A 291 -0.96 -7.24 12.14
N LYS A 292 -0.20 -6.82 11.11
CA LYS A 292 0.65 -5.63 11.16
C LYS A 292 -0.12 -4.34 10.91
N TYR A 293 -1.12 -4.37 10.02
CA TYR A 293 -1.86 -3.19 9.57
C TYR A 293 -3.36 -3.26 9.91
N LEU A 294 -3.72 -3.87 11.03
CA LEU A 294 -5.12 -4.12 11.42
C LEU A 294 -5.99 -2.86 11.33
N SER A 295 -5.57 -1.74 11.91
CA SER A 295 -6.34 -0.49 11.91
C SER A 295 -6.64 0.03 10.49
N ASP A 296 -5.68 -0.13 9.58
CA ASP A 296 -5.81 0.34 8.20
C ASP A 296 -6.61 -0.63 7.34
N PHE A 297 -6.50 -1.92 7.62
CA PHE A 297 -7.37 -2.95 7.06
C PHE A 297 -8.84 -2.70 7.45
N LEU A 298 -9.13 -2.37 8.71
CA LEU A 298 -10.49 -2.00 9.15
C LEU A 298 -11.00 -0.72 8.47
N ASN A 299 -10.12 0.21 8.08
CA ASN A 299 -10.51 1.39 7.32
C ASN A 299 -10.95 1.07 5.88
N LEU A 300 -10.61 -0.11 5.33
CA LEU A 300 -11.13 -0.55 4.03
C LEU A 300 -12.65 -0.68 4.06
N LEU A 301 -13.25 -1.22 5.13
CA LEU A 301 -14.71 -1.29 5.28
C LEU A 301 -15.36 0.11 5.24
N LYS A 302 -14.74 1.10 5.89
CA LYS A 302 -15.20 2.49 5.84
C LYS A 302 -15.08 3.06 4.43
N LEU A 303 -13.99 2.76 3.73
CA LEU A 303 -13.79 3.17 2.33
C LEU A 303 -14.89 2.59 1.43
N VAL A 304 -15.23 1.31 1.57
CA VAL A 304 -16.30 0.67 0.78
C VAL A 304 -17.65 1.35 1.00
N LYS A 305 -17.95 1.74 2.25
CA LYS A 305 -19.20 2.43 2.57
C LYS A 305 -19.31 3.79 1.87
N ILE A 306 -18.20 4.51 1.72
CA ILE A 306 -18.16 5.88 1.19
C ILE A 306 -18.02 5.91 -0.34
N THR A 307 -17.30 4.96 -0.93
CA THR A 307 -17.03 4.98 -2.36
C THR A 307 -18.28 4.71 -3.21
N ILE A 308 -18.40 5.44 -4.31
CA ILE A 308 -19.48 5.32 -5.31
C ILE A 308 -19.04 4.42 -6.47
N LYS A 309 -17.73 4.25 -6.67
CA LYS A 309 -17.18 3.50 -7.81
C LYS A 309 -17.12 2.01 -7.47
N GLU A 310 -17.95 1.22 -8.14
CA GLU A 310 -18.05 -0.23 -7.95
C GLU A 310 -16.68 -0.95 -8.08
N LYS A 311 -15.78 -0.48 -8.96
CA LYS A 311 -14.43 -1.05 -9.10
C LYS A 311 -13.60 -1.02 -7.81
N ILE A 312 -13.72 0.07 -7.04
CA ILE A 312 -13.01 0.23 -5.76
C ILE A 312 -13.67 -0.63 -4.69
N SER A 313 -15.00 -0.67 -4.66
CA SER A 313 -15.76 -1.53 -3.75
C SER A 313 -15.43 -3.00 -3.98
N ARG A 314 -15.38 -3.45 -5.25
CA ARG A 314 -15.00 -4.80 -5.64
C ARG A 314 -13.64 -5.19 -5.11
N LEU A 315 -12.58 -4.43 -5.44
CA LEU A 315 -11.26 -4.74 -4.92
C LEU A 315 -11.23 -4.77 -3.38
N SER A 316 -11.87 -3.82 -2.73
CA SER A 316 -11.87 -3.75 -1.25
C SER A 316 -12.56 -4.96 -0.62
N ILE A 317 -13.73 -5.36 -1.12
CA ILE A 317 -14.44 -6.55 -0.62
C ILE A 317 -13.65 -7.82 -0.96
N SER A 318 -13.11 -7.95 -2.17
CA SER A 318 -12.33 -9.12 -2.55
C SER A 318 -11.03 -9.24 -1.72
N ILE A 319 -10.38 -8.13 -1.35
CA ILE A 319 -9.24 -8.12 -0.40
C ILE A 319 -9.68 -8.67 0.96
N ILE A 320 -10.81 -8.17 1.49
CA ILE A 320 -11.34 -8.62 2.79
C ILE A 320 -11.68 -10.12 2.72
N LEU A 321 -12.34 -10.56 1.66
CA LEU A 321 -12.70 -11.96 1.45
C LEU A 321 -11.46 -12.87 1.35
N GLN A 322 -10.41 -12.43 0.66
CA GLN A 322 -9.14 -13.16 0.60
C GLN A 322 -8.48 -13.30 1.98
N CYS A 323 -8.49 -12.24 2.78
CA CYS A 323 -7.98 -12.27 4.15
C CYS A 323 -8.82 -13.16 5.07
N CYS A 324 -10.13 -13.24 4.83
CA CYS A 324 -11.07 -14.10 5.56
C CYS A 324 -11.13 -15.55 5.05
N SER A 325 -10.48 -15.85 3.93
CA SER A 325 -10.54 -17.18 3.31
C SER A 325 -9.94 -18.25 4.23
N THR A 326 -10.51 -19.45 4.20
CA THR A 326 -10.09 -20.61 5.00
C THR A 326 -8.63 -21.02 4.80
N ASN A 327 -8.02 -20.60 3.70
CA ASN A 327 -6.61 -20.81 3.39
C ASN A 327 -5.65 -20.00 4.29
N VAL A 328 -6.14 -18.92 4.93
CA VAL A 328 -5.34 -18.07 5.81
C VAL A 328 -5.29 -18.67 7.23
N LYS A 329 -4.07 -18.85 7.76
CA LYS A 329 -3.86 -19.28 9.13
C LYS A 329 -4.39 -18.20 10.07
N GLY A 330 -5.32 -18.53 10.97
CA GLY A 330 -5.91 -17.56 11.90
C GLY A 330 -7.06 -16.73 11.31
N HIS A 331 -7.66 -17.13 10.18
CA HIS A 331 -8.82 -16.46 9.58
C HIS A 331 -9.94 -16.17 10.59
N LYS A 332 -10.21 -17.09 11.52
CA LYS A 332 -11.19 -16.87 12.60
C LYS A 332 -10.86 -15.62 13.43
N SER A 333 -9.60 -15.39 13.81
CA SER A 333 -9.21 -14.19 14.55
C SER A 333 -9.40 -12.92 13.72
N ILE A 334 -9.15 -12.98 12.41
CA ILE A 334 -9.33 -11.85 11.49
C ILE A 334 -10.82 -11.52 11.35
N ILE A 335 -11.66 -12.55 11.20
CA ILE A 335 -13.11 -12.42 11.13
C ILE A 335 -13.66 -11.81 12.42
N LYS A 336 -13.23 -12.33 13.58
CA LYS A 336 -13.59 -11.76 14.90
C LYS A 336 -13.20 -10.29 14.98
N ASN A 337 -11.98 -9.93 14.58
CA ASN A 337 -11.54 -8.53 14.55
C ASN A 337 -12.38 -7.64 13.61
N LEU A 338 -12.76 -8.15 12.43
CA LEU A 338 -13.61 -7.42 11.48
C LEU A 338 -15.02 -7.18 12.00
N ILE A 339 -15.59 -8.18 12.69
CA ILE A 339 -16.91 -8.08 13.32
C ILE A 339 -16.87 -7.04 14.44
N LEU A 340 -15.93 -7.19 15.37
CA LEU A 340 -15.91 -6.46 16.64
C LEU A 340 -15.36 -5.04 16.50
N LEU A 341 -14.22 -4.87 15.83
CA LEU A 341 -13.54 -3.58 15.72
C LEU A 341 -13.99 -2.80 14.48
N GLY A 342 -14.41 -3.51 13.43
CA GLY A 342 -14.76 -2.92 12.13
C GLY A 342 -16.23 -2.56 11.95
N ASN A 343 -17.13 -3.03 12.84
CA ASN A 343 -18.58 -3.06 12.60
C ASN A 343 -18.90 -3.64 11.22
N GLY A 344 -18.27 -4.77 10.88
CA GLY A 344 -18.38 -5.41 9.57
C GLY A 344 -19.83 -5.72 9.21
N ILE A 345 -20.59 -6.34 10.11
CA ILE A 345 -21.96 -6.79 9.84
C ILE A 345 -22.92 -5.63 9.49
N PRO A 346 -23.05 -4.55 10.30
CA PRO A 346 -23.89 -3.41 9.92
C PRO A 346 -23.45 -2.74 8.61
N THR A 347 -22.14 -2.71 8.35
CA THR A 347 -21.59 -2.14 7.12
C THR A 347 -21.98 -2.99 5.91
N LEU A 348 -21.85 -4.31 6.00
CA LEU A 348 -22.25 -5.24 4.93
C LEU A 348 -23.76 -5.25 4.70
N GLN A 349 -24.58 -5.13 5.75
CA GLN A 349 -26.03 -4.98 5.61
C GLN A 349 -26.37 -3.72 4.80
N SER A 350 -25.78 -2.57 5.15
CA SER A 350 -25.96 -1.33 4.40
C SER A 350 -25.46 -1.43 2.96
N LEU A 351 -24.40 -2.19 2.71
CA LEU A 351 -23.88 -2.43 1.36
C LEU A 351 -24.78 -3.37 0.56
N SER A 352 -25.37 -4.39 1.17
CA SER A 352 -26.28 -5.35 0.52
C SER A 352 -27.61 -4.73 0.09
N GLU A 353 -28.05 -3.65 0.75
CA GLU A 353 -29.26 -2.90 0.35
C GLU A 353 -29.04 -2.04 -0.89
N ARG A 354 -27.77 -1.75 -1.25
CA ARG A 354 -27.44 -0.98 -2.45
C ARG A 354 -27.58 -1.85 -3.69
N LYS A 355 -27.96 -1.21 -4.79
CA LYS A 355 -28.00 -1.84 -6.12
C LYS A 355 -26.64 -1.72 -6.78
N TYR A 356 -25.99 -2.85 -7.04
CA TYR A 356 -24.76 -2.93 -7.83
C TYR A 356 -25.08 -3.43 -9.24
N SER A 357 -24.32 -2.96 -10.22
CA SER A 357 -24.40 -3.41 -11.61
C SER A 357 -23.52 -4.64 -11.86
N ASP A 358 -22.47 -4.80 -11.05
CA ASP A 358 -21.55 -5.94 -11.06
C ASP A 358 -22.07 -7.10 -10.21
N GLU A 359 -22.40 -8.23 -10.85
CA GLU A 359 -22.91 -9.43 -10.19
C GLU A 359 -21.86 -10.10 -9.29
N GLU A 360 -20.58 -10.10 -9.69
CA GLU A 360 -19.51 -10.69 -8.86
C GLU A 360 -19.34 -9.93 -7.55
N LEU A 361 -19.47 -8.60 -7.58
CA LEU A 361 -19.45 -7.78 -6.36
C LEU A 361 -20.60 -8.15 -5.42
N ARG A 362 -21.79 -8.42 -5.98
CA ARG A 362 -22.95 -8.80 -5.18
C ARG A 362 -22.75 -10.17 -4.54
N GLU A 363 -22.25 -11.14 -5.30
CA GLU A 363 -21.91 -12.47 -4.79
C GLU A 363 -20.86 -12.38 -3.67
N ASP A 364 -19.76 -11.66 -3.89
CA ASP A 364 -18.69 -11.44 -2.91
C ASP A 364 -19.23 -10.83 -1.60
N ILE A 365 -20.14 -9.85 -1.68
CA ILE A 365 -20.77 -9.23 -0.50
C ILE A 365 -21.64 -10.23 0.26
N ILE A 366 -22.40 -11.07 -0.45
CA ILE A 366 -23.26 -12.09 0.18
C ILE A 366 -22.38 -13.15 0.86
N THR A 367 -21.37 -13.67 0.17
CA THR A 367 -20.45 -14.66 0.73
C THR A 367 -19.72 -14.12 1.96
N LEU A 368 -19.24 -12.88 1.90
CA LEU A 368 -18.60 -12.26 3.06
C LEU A 368 -19.60 -12.07 4.22
N LYS A 369 -20.85 -11.70 3.93
CA LYS A 369 -21.88 -11.55 4.95
C LYS A 369 -22.19 -12.88 5.65
N GLU A 370 -22.40 -13.94 4.89
CA GLU A 370 -22.69 -15.28 5.42
C GLU A 370 -21.54 -15.78 6.32
N LEU A 371 -20.30 -15.60 5.86
CA LEU A 371 -19.10 -15.98 6.61
C LEU A 371 -18.96 -15.19 7.93
N LEU A 372 -19.28 -13.88 7.93
CA LEU A 372 -19.28 -13.09 9.15
C LEU A 372 -20.44 -13.49 10.09
N GLU A 373 -21.62 -13.81 9.56
CA GLU A 373 -22.79 -14.20 10.37
C GLU A 373 -22.62 -15.59 11.01
N GLU A 374 -21.98 -16.53 10.31
CA GLU A 374 -21.65 -17.86 10.85
C GLU A 374 -20.68 -17.75 12.03
N GLU A 375 -19.57 -17.03 11.87
CA GLU A 375 -18.60 -16.85 12.95
C GLU A 375 -19.13 -15.94 14.08
N TYR A 376 -20.09 -15.05 13.79
CA TYR A 376 -20.80 -14.29 14.83
C TYR A 376 -21.66 -15.19 15.73
N GLN A 377 -22.23 -16.27 15.20
CA GLN A 377 -22.99 -17.23 16.02
C GLN A 377 -22.07 -18.07 16.91
N GLU A 378 -20.82 -18.30 16.49
CA GLU A 378 -19.81 -19.02 17.29
C GLU A 378 -19.08 -18.11 18.31
N LEU A 379 -19.20 -16.79 18.18
CA LEU A 379 -18.51 -15.82 19.01
C LEU A 379 -19.07 -15.83 20.44
N THR A 380 -18.20 -16.10 21.41
CA THR A 380 -18.50 -15.92 22.83
C THR A 380 -18.14 -14.51 23.26
N SER A 381 -18.86 -13.94 24.23
CA SER A 381 -18.51 -12.62 24.82
C SER A 381 -17.09 -12.56 25.37
N PHE A 382 -16.48 -13.71 25.69
CA PHE A 382 -15.09 -13.79 26.16
C PHE A 382 -14.08 -13.62 25.03
N ASP A 383 -14.38 -14.18 23.86
CA ASP A 383 -13.57 -13.95 22.67
C ASP A 383 -13.61 -12.48 22.25
N GLU A 384 -14.75 -11.81 22.43
CA GLU A 384 -14.87 -10.37 22.17
C GLU A 384 -13.89 -9.59 23.05
N TYR A 385 -13.90 -9.88 24.35
CA TYR A 385 -13.00 -9.27 25.32
C TYR A 385 -11.51 -9.50 24.99
N VAL A 386 -11.14 -10.73 24.62
CA VAL A 386 -9.74 -11.05 24.26
C VAL A 386 -9.30 -10.32 22.98
N ALA A 387 -10.18 -10.20 21.99
CA ALA A 387 -9.89 -9.46 20.76
C ALA A 387 -9.72 -7.95 21.01
N GLU A 388 -10.54 -7.36 21.89
CA GLU A 388 -10.38 -5.97 22.31
C GLU A 388 -9.05 -5.74 23.04
N LEU A 389 -8.66 -6.64 23.95
CA LEU A 389 -7.36 -6.58 24.63
C LEU A 389 -6.18 -6.71 23.67
N ASP A 390 -6.22 -7.65 22.74
CA ASP A 390 -5.12 -7.90 21.81
C ASP A 390 -4.96 -6.78 20.78
N SER A 391 -6.08 -6.16 20.36
CA SER A 391 -6.06 -5.01 19.45
C SER A 391 -5.68 -3.69 20.13
N LYS A 392 -5.60 -3.67 21.47
CA LYS A 392 -5.38 -2.48 22.30
C LYS A 392 -6.44 -1.37 22.11
N LEU A 393 -7.60 -1.71 21.54
CA LEU A 393 -8.68 -0.78 21.23
C LEU A 393 -9.93 -1.14 22.04
N LEU A 394 -9.83 -0.98 23.36
CA LEU A 394 -10.93 -1.27 24.29
C LEU A 394 -12.06 -0.24 24.16
N CYS A 395 -13.30 -0.71 24.16
CA CYS A 395 -14.50 0.12 24.11
C CYS A 395 -15.45 -0.23 25.24
N TRP A 396 -16.40 0.66 25.56
CA TRP A 396 -17.50 0.31 26.46
C TRP A 396 -18.46 -0.65 25.75
N SER A 397 -18.17 -1.95 25.87
CA SER A 397 -19.04 -3.05 25.43
C SER A 397 -19.69 -3.74 26.64
N PRO A 398 -20.86 -4.41 26.47
CA PRO A 398 -21.55 -5.12 27.55
C PRO A 398 -20.68 -6.06 28.41
N PRO A 399 -19.67 -6.78 27.86
CA PRO A 399 -18.75 -7.62 28.64
C PRO A 399 -18.04 -6.88 29.79
N HIS A 400 -17.72 -5.59 29.62
CA HIS A 400 -17.03 -4.81 30.65
C HIS A 400 -17.92 -4.42 31.84
N ILE A 401 -19.25 -4.45 31.66
CA ILE A 401 -20.23 -3.99 32.65
C ILE A 401 -20.95 -5.18 33.31
N ASP A 402 -21.15 -6.27 32.57
CA ASP A 402 -21.92 -7.40 33.06
C ASP A 402 -21.16 -8.26 34.08
N ASN A 403 -21.69 -8.32 35.30
CA ASN A 403 -21.11 -9.14 36.36
C ASN A 403 -21.29 -10.66 36.09
N GLY A 404 -22.27 -11.05 35.27
CA GLY A 404 -22.45 -12.44 34.83
C GLY A 404 -21.25 -12.91 34.01
N PHE A 405 -20.89 -12.13 32.99
CA PHE A 405 -19.68 -12.33 32.20
C PHE A 405 -18.41 -12.50 33.07
N TRP A 406 -18.18 -11.60 34.02
CA TRP A 406 -17.00 -11.69 34.89
C TRP A 406 -17.02 -12.95 35.75
N SER A 407 -18.17 -13.32 36.31
CA SER A 407 -18.29 -14.52 37.16
C SER A 407 -17.97 -15.81 36.41
N ASP A 408 -18.39 -15.91 35.14
CA ASP A 408 -18.22 -17.11 34.33
C ASP A 408 -16.80 -17.23 33.73
N ASN A 409 -16.12 -16.11 33.47
CA ASN A 409 -14.85 -16.08 32.75
C ASN A 409 -13.61 -15.78 33.62
N ILE A 410 -13.79 -15.49 34.91
CA ILE A 410 -12.69 -15.10 35.80
C ILE A 410 -11.64 -16.21 35.96
N ASP A 411 -12.02 -17.48 35.88
CA ASP A 411 -11.11 -18.61 35.98
C ASP A 411 -10.06 -18.59 34.85
N SER A 412 -10.48 -18.21 33.63
CA SER A 412 -9.61 -18.05 32.46
C SER A 412 -8.55 -16.96 32.63
N PHE A 413 -8.78 -15.95 33.49
CA PHE A 413 -7.78 -14.93 33.81
C PHE A 413 -6.68 -15.45 34.74
N LYS A 414 -7.02 -16.42 35.60
CA LYS A 414 -6.07 -17.09 36.50
C LYS A 414 -5.23 -18.13 35.75
N GLU A 415 -5.81 -18.76 34.73
CA GLU A 415 -5.10 -19.70 33.86
C GLU A 415 -3.84 -19.08 33.21
N ASN A 416 -2.84 -19.93 32.97
CA ASN A 416 -1.55 -19.55 32.39
C ASN A 416 -0.72 -18.51 33.17
N GLY A 417 -0.92 -18.38 34.49
CA GLY A 417 -0.09 -17.52 35.34
C GLY A 417 -0.34 -16.03 35.13
N TRP A 418 -1.62 -15.67 35.01
CA TRP A 418 -2.12 -14.29 34.90
C TRP A 418 -1.73 -13.59 33.59
N LYS A 419 -1.64 -14.31 32.47
CA LYS A 419 -1.23 -13.70 31.17
C LYS A 419 -2.17 -12.59 30.72
N LEU A 420 -3.48 -12.80 30.79
CA LEU A 420 -4.48 -11.80 30.39
C LEU A 420 -4.44 -10.58 31.30
N PHE A 421 -4.38 -10.79 32.61
CA PHE A 421 -4.25 -9.71 33.57
C PHE A 421 -2.94 -8.93 33.39
N LYS A 422 -1.82 -9.61 33.13
CA LYS A 422 -0.54 -8.94 32.83
C LYS A 422 -0.59 -8.13 31.53
N LYS A 423 -1.24 -8.63 30.47
CA LYS A 423 -1.46 -7.87 29.23
C LYS A 423 -2.24 -6.59 29.52
N LEU A 424 -3.30 -6.70 30.33
CA LEU A 424 -4.15 -5.57 30.71
C LEU A 424 -3.36 -4.52 31.52
N VAL A 425 -2.58 -4.96 32.51
CA VAL A 425 -1.72 -4.06 33.30
C VAL A 425 -0.62 -3.43 32.44
N ASN A 426 -0.02 -4.17 31.50
CA ASN A 426 0.96 -3.62 30.57
C ASN A 426 0.33 -2.55 29.66
N LEU A 427 -0.89 -2.77 29.17
CA LEU A 427 -1.63 -1.79 28.38
C LEU A 427 -1.88 -0.51 29.19
N LEU A 428 -2.19 -0.61 30.48
CA LEU A 428 -2.29 0.56 31.38
C LEU A 428 -0.96 1.31 31.48
N ILE A 429 0.16 0.60 31.63
CA ILE A 429 1.50 1.19 31.76
C ILE A 429 1.93 1.87 30.45
N GLU A 430 1.76 1.22 29.31
CA GLU A 430 2.09 1.80 28.00
C GLU A 430 1.32 3.10 27.73
N ILE A 431 0.01 3.11 27.96
CA ILE A 431 -0.83 4.30 27.69
C ILE A 431 -0.55 5.44 28.69
N SER A 432 -0.14 5.11 29.92
CA SER A 432 0.21 6.11 30.93
C SER A 432 1.60 6.72 30.73
N ALA A 433 2.53 6.02 30.08
CA ALA A 433 3.87 6.50 29.78
C ALA A 433 3.92 7.48 28.58
N ASP A 434 3.02 7.32 27.61
CA ASP A 434 2.94 8.19 26.41
C ASP A 434 2.19 9.50 26.71
N HIS A 435 2.89 10.45 27.33
CA HIS A 435 2.32 11.71 27.81
C HIS A 435 1.78 12.67 26.72
N GLU A 436 2.23 12.57 25.47
CA GLU A 436 1.73 13.41 24.36
C GLU A 436 0.36 12.96 23.84
N ASP A 437 0.01 11.67 24.00
CA ASP A 437 -1.22 11.05 23.47
C ASP A 437 -2.36 10.88 24.50
N LEU A 438 -2.13 11.25 25.76
CA LEU A 438 -3.12 11.19 26.87
C LEU A 438 -4.36 12.07 26.63
N ASN A 439 -4.30 13.04 25.72
CA ASN A 439 -5.42 13.96 25.46
C ASN A 439 -6.43 13.46 24.42
N THR A 440 -6.12 12.39 23.69
CA THR A 440 -7.02 11.82 22.70
C THR A 440 -8.21 11.14 23.37
N ARG A 441 -9.43 11.46 22.93
CA ARG A 441 -10.69 10.95 23.51
C ARG A 441 -10.73 9.42 23.59
N GLN A 442 -10.10 8.73 22.64
CA GLN A 442 -10.03 7.26 22.60
C GLN A 442 -9.14 6.71 23.73
N ASN A 443 -7.95 7.25 23.94
CA ASN A 443 -7.04 6.81 25.01
C ASN A 443 -7.64 7.04 26.41
N LYS A 444 -8.38 8.14 26.60
CA LYS A 444 -9.12 8.40 27.84
C LYS A 444 -10.21 7.36 28.11
N LEU A 445 -10.91 6.92 27.07
CA LEU A 445 -11.93 5.87 27.19
C LEU A 445 -11.30 4.52 27.48
N ILE A 446 -10.22 4.18 26.79
CA ILE A 446 -9.46 2.95 27.03
C ILE A 446 -8.99 2.90 28.48
N LEU A 447 -8.38 3.98 29.01
CA LEU A 447 -7.98 4.05 30.42
C LEU A 447 -9.15 3.82 31.38
N GLN A 448 -10.33 4.38 31.11
CA GLN A 448 -11.52 4.17 31.94
C GLN A 448 -11.94 2.70 31.97
N VAL A 449 -12.02 2.07 30.79
CA VAL A 449 -12.43 0.66 30.65
C VAL A 449 -11.42 -0.25 31.35
N VAL A 450 -10.13 -0.04 31.10
CA VAL A 450 -9.04 -0.80 31.73
C VAL A 450 -9.08 -0.71 33.25
N LEU A 451 -9.29 0.49 33.81
CA LEU A 451 -9.38 0.68 35.26
C LEU A 451 -10.61 -0.01 35.85
N ASN A 452 -11.75 0.04 35.17
CA ASN A 452 -12.95 -0.67 35.59
C ASN A 452 -12.73 -2.19 35.56
N ASP A 453 -12.15 -2.72 34.49
CA ASP A 453 -11.83 -4.15 34.37
C ASP A 453 -10.87 -4.63 35.46
N ILE A 454 -9.81 -3.87 35.74
CA ILE A 454 -8.90 -4.16 36.86
C ILE A 454 -9.67 -4.21 38.17
N THR A 455 -10.60 -3.28 38.38
CA THR A 455 -11.43 -3.23 39.60
C THR A 455 -12.25 -4.51 39.73
N HIS A 456 -12.95 -4.94 38.68
CA HIS A 456 -13.71 -6.19 38.68
C HIS A 456 -12.82 -7.40 38.96
N VAL A 457 -11.65 -7.49 38.32
CA VAL A 457 -10.71 -8.60 38.58
C VAL A 457 -10.21 -8.60 40.02
N ILE A 458 -9.97 -7.44 40.63
CA ILE A 458 -9.53 -7.34 42.03
C ILE A 458 -10.64 -7.74 43.00
N GLU A 459 -11.88 -7.31 42.74
CA GLU A 459 -13.04 -7.62 43.59
C GLU A 459 -13.34 -9.13 43.61
N LEU A 460 -13.27 -9.78 42.44
CA LEU A 460 -13.52 -11.23 42.31
C LEU A 460 -12.30 -12.06 42.73
N LEU A 461 -11.08 -11.63 42.42
CA LEU A 461 -9.84 -12.34 42.73
C LEU A 461 -8.89 -11.46 43.56
N PRO A 462 -8.90 -11.57 44.90
CA PRO A 462 -8.02 -10.77 45.75
C PRO A 462 -6.53 -11.13 45.59
N GLU A 463 -6.19 -12.33 45.09
CA GLU A 463 -4.81 -12.74 44.75
C GLU A 463 -4.18 -11.88 43.63
N SER A 464 -4.99 -11.19 42.83
CA SER A 464 -4.54 -10.33 41.73
C SER A 464 -3.72 -9.12 42.21
N VAL A 465 -3.94 -8.69 43.46
CA VAL A 465 -3.26 -7.53 44.07
C VAL A 465 -1.75 -7.75 44.15
N ASP A 466 -1.30 -8.99 44.42
CA ASP A 466 0.12 -9.33 44.45
C ASP A 466 0.77 -9.23 43.07
N VAL A 467 0.05 -9.63 42.03
CA VAL A 467 0.52 -9.54 40.63
C VAL A 467 0.58 -8.07 40.21
N LEU A 468 -0.41 -7.27 40.59
CA LEU A 468 -0.46 -5.84 40.31
C LEU A 468 0.70 -5.08 41.01
N ASN A 469 1.01 -5.44 42.26
CA ASN A 469 2.15 -4.89 42.99
C ASN A 469 3.48 -5.26 42.32
N LYS A 470 3.65 -6.50 41.84
CA LYS A 470 4.86 -6.95 41.13
C LYS A 470 5.08 -6.22 39.80
N MET A 471 4.02 -5.79 39.14
CA MET A 471 4.05 -5.11 37.84
C MET A 471 4.08 -3.57 37.98
N ASN A 472 4.25 -3.02 39.19
CA ASN A 472 4.16 -1.57 39.48
C ASN A 472 2.84 -0.88 39.07
N GLY A 473 1.79 -1.63 38.72
CA GLY A 473 0.51 -1.07 38.28
C GLY A 473 -0.18 -0.24 39.37
N LYS A 474 0.07 -0.56 40.65
CA LYS A 474 -0.44 0.21 41.79
C LYS A 474 0.03 1.67 41.78
N VAL A 475 1.30 1.92 41.44
CA VAL A 475 1.86 3.29 41.39
C VAL A 475 1.18 4.08 40.29
N VAL A 476 1.02 3.45 39.11
CA VAL A 476 0.36 4.06 37.94
C VAL A 476 -1.10 4.41 38.22
N ILE A 477 -1.87 3.54 38.88
CA ILE A 477 -3.26 3.81 39.27
C ILE A 477 -3.33 5.00 40.25
N MET A 478 -2.38 5.10 41.18
CA MET A 478 -2.32 6.24 42.12
C MET A 478 -1.93 7.55 41.43
N GLU A 479 -1.08 7.52 40.41
CA GLU A 479 -0.75 8.69 39.59
C GLU A 479 -1.94 9.13 38.73
N LEU A 480 -2.73 8.19 38.21
CA LEU A 480 -3.95 8.44 37.43
C LEU A 480 -5.07 9.18 38.21
N LEU A 481 -5.02 9.21 39.55
CA LEU A 481 -5.92 10.04 40.37
C LEU A 481 -5.78 11.55 40.09
N ASN A 482 -4.61 11.97 39.61
CA ASN A 482 -4.32 13.37 39.28
C ASN A 482 -4.63 13.73 37.81
N HIS A 483 -5.21 12.81 37.03
CA HIS A 483 -5.47 13.01 35.59
C HIS A 483 -6.39 14.21 35.29
N SER A 484 -6.47 14.72 34.06
CA SER A 484 -7.31 15.89 33.75
C SER A 484 -8.82 15.59 33.69
N ASP A 485 -9.19 14.38 33.29
CA ASP A 485 -10.59 13.96 33.07
C ASP A 485 -11.23 13.39 34.35
N SER A 486 -12.39 13.93 34.73
CA SER A 486 -13.18 13.49 35.89
C SER A 486 -13.60 12.02 35.84
N ARG A 487 -13.83 11.45 34.65
CA ARG A 487 -14.24 10.04 34.54
C ARG A 487 -13.10 9.07 34.80
N VAL A 488 -11.91 9.38 34.27
CA VAL A 488 -10.69 8.61 34.55
C VAL A 488 -10.37 8.67 36.05
N LYS A 489 -10.51 9.84 36.69
CA LYS A 489 -10.34 9.97 38.15
C LYS A 489 -11.32 9.10 38.93
N PHE A 490 -12.58 9.08 38.51
CA PHE A 490 -13.62 8.31 39.18
C PHE A 490 -13.31 6.81 39.15
N GLU A 491 -12.96 6.27 37.98
CA GLU A 491 -12.60 4.85 37.86
C GLU A 491 -11.27 4.52 38.55
N ALA A 492 -10.28 5.41 38.49
CA ALA A 492 -9.01 5.24 39.22
C ALA A 492 -9.23 5.23 40.74
N LEU A 493 -10.12 6.07 41.25
CA LEU A 493 -10.48 6.12 42.66
C LEU A 493 -11.23 4.86 43.09
N LYS A 494 -12.17 4.37 42.28
CA LYS A 494 -12.87 3.10 42.50
C LYS A 494 -11.89 1.91 42.55
N ALA A 495 -10.97 1.82 41.58
CA ALA A 495 -9.91 0.81 41.56
C ALA A 495 -9.02 0.88 42.82
N THR A 496 -8.65 2.10 43.22
CA THR A 496 -7.84 2.33 44.43
C THR A 496 -8.57 1.89 45.70
N GLN A 497 -9.87 2.19 45.81
CA GLN A 497 -10.70 1.75 46.94
C GLN A 497 -10.79 0.23 47.02
N ALA A 498 -11.00 -0.45 45.89
CA ALA A 498 -11.01 -1.91 45.83
C ALA A 498 -9.67 -2.49 46.30
N MET A 499 -8.53 -1.99 45.80
CA MET A 499 -7.21 -2.44 46.27
C MET A 499 -7.00 -2.24 47.78
N ILE A 500 -7.40 -1.09 48.31
CA ILE A 500 -7.21 -0.74 49.73
C ILE A 500 -8.07 -1.64 50.63
N GLY A 501 -9.29 -1.97 50.19
CA GLY A 501 -10.20 -2.86 50.92
C GLY A 501 -9.62 -4.24 51.21
N TYR A 502 -8.78 -4.78 50.31
CA TYR A 502 -8.17 -6.11 50.46
C TYR A 502 -6.72 -6.08 50.97
N THR A 503 -6.03 -4.93 50.97
CA THR A 503 -4.68 -4.82 51.57
C THR A 503 -4.72 -4.57 53.09
N LEU A 504 -5.86 -4.13 53.62
CA LEU A 504 -6.06 -3.88 55.05
C LEU A 504 -6.75 -5.02 55.80
N ARG A 505 -7.08 -6.13 55.10
CA ARG A 505 -7.63 -7.35 55.66
C ARG A 505 -6.53 -8.40 55.78
#